data_AF-A0AAN7X136-F1
#
_entry.id   AF-A0AAN7X136-F1
#
_cell.length_a   1.000
_cell.length_b   1.000
_cell.length_c   1.000
_cell.angle_alpha   90.00
_cell.angle_beta   90.00
_cell.angle_gamma   90.00
#
_symmetry.space_group_name_H-M   'P 1'
#
loop_
_entity.id
_entity.type
_entity.pdbx_description
1 polymer ?
#
loop_
_entity_poly.entity_id
_entity_poly.type
_entity_poly.pdbx_seq_one_letter_code
_entity_poly.pdbx_strand_id
1 'polypeptide(L)'
;MHVVWDISVILQTLIICTSSAQPLTSKLDANWWAYKDVVQGSFVPVPSFWGLVHSAWNLCAIGKRQSPIDIETSHMIFDPYLTPLRLNTGGRKVPLR
;
A
#
# COMPACT_ATOMS: atom_id res chain seq x y z
N MET A 1 -7.22 -51.02 -22.01
CA MET A 1 -6.99 -49.84 -22.88
C MET A 1 -7.74 -48.60 -22.40
N HIS A 2 -9.00 -48.72 -21.94
CA HIS A 2 -9.76 -47.59 -21.37
C HIS A 2 -9.12 -46.96 -20.13
N VAL A 3 -8.72 -47.77 -19.14
CA VAL A 3 -8.11 -47.27 -17.89
C VAL A 3 -6.84 -46.43 -18.11
N VAL A 4 -6.00 -46.81 -19.08
CA VAL A 4 -4.78 -46.07 -19.42
C VAL A 4 -5.12 -44.74 -20.10
N TRP A 5 -6.17 -44.72 -20.90
CA TRP A 5 -6.66 -43.52 -21.57
C TRP A 5 -7.32 -42.56 -20.57
N ASP A 6 -8.09 -43.08 -19.62
CA ASP A 6 -8.70 -42.29 -18.53
C ASP A 6 -7.63 -41.63 -17.65
N ILE A 7 -6.58 -42.36 -17.27
CA ILE A 7 -5.45 -41.82 -16.52
C ILE A 7 -4.71 -40.74 -17.34
N SER A 8 -4.52 -40.97 -18.64
CA SER A 8 -3.90 -39.99 -19.53
C SER A 8 -4.72 -38.70 -19.63
N VAL A 9 -6.04 -38.79 -19.69
CA VAL A 9 -6.94 -37.63 -19.75
C VAL A 9 -6.92 -36.87 -18.43
N ILE A 10 -6.95 -37.57 -17.29
CA ILE A 10 -6.86 -36.96 -15.95
C ILE A 10 -5.52 -36.24 -15.76
N LEU A 11 -4.42 -36.84 -16.23
CA LEU A 11 -3.10 -36.22 -16.15
C LEU A 11 -3.01 -34.95 -17.02
N GLN A 12 -3.58 -35.01 -18.24
CA GLN A 12 -3.61 -33.86 -19.14
C GLN A 12 -4.48 -32.71 -18.60
N THR A 13 -5.63 -33.00 -17.99
CA THR A 13 -6.47 -31.97 -17.38
C THR A 13 -5.78 -31.34 -16.16
N LEU A 14 -5.10 -32.14 -15.33
CA LEU A 14 -4.34 -31.64 -14.19
C LEU A 14 -3.19 -30.70 -14.64
N ILE A 15 -2.47 -31.06 -15.70
CA ILE A 15 -1.38 -30.26 -16.26
C ILE A 15 -1.91 -28.92 -16.79
N ILE A 16 -3.02 -28.93 -17.56
CA ILE A 16 -3.64 -27.70 -18.09
C ILE A 16 -4.10 -26.79 -16.94
N CYS A 17 -4.72 -27.34 -15.89
CA CYS A 17 -5.13 -26.59 -14.70
C CYS A 17 -3.95 -25.95 -13.96
N THR A 18 -2.78 -26.60 -13.93
CA THR A 18 -1.59 -26.02 -13.29
C THR A 18 -0.87 -24.97 -14.13
N SER A 19 -1.01 -24.99 -15.47
CA SER A 19 -0.35 -24.04 -16.37
C SER A 19 -0.98 -22.63 -16.40
N SER A 20 -2.23 -22.49 -15.93
CA SER A 20 -2.92 -21.19 -15.83
C SER A 20 -2.56 -20.43 -14.56
N ALA A 21 -1.93 -21.10 -13.58
CA ALA A 21 -1.40 -20.46 -12.38
C ALA A 21 -0.11 -19.73 -12.75
N GLN A 22 -0.23 -18.46 -13.12
CA GLN A 22 0.96 -17.61 -13.20
C GLN A 22 1.62 -17.55 -11.80
N PRO A 23 2.94 -17.74 -11.69
CA PRO A 23 3.62 -17.44 -10.45
C PRO A 23 3.37 -15.96 -10.14
N LEU A 24 2.80 -15.64 -8.97
CA LEU A 24 2.72 -14.27 -8.47
C LEU A 24 4.15 -13.83 -8.12
N THR A 25 4.92 -13.51 -9.16
CA THR A 25 6.31 -13.09 -9.10
C THR A 25 6.36 -11.71 -8.44
N SER A 26 6.74 -11.72 -7.15
CA SER A 26 7.60 -10.81 -6.36
C SER A 26 7.93 -9.39 -6.85
N LYS A 27 7.08 -8.75 -7.67
CA LYS A 27 7.16 -7.34 -8.07
C LYS A 27 6.26 -6.45 -7.19
N LEU A 28 5.87 -6.99 -6.03
CA LEU A 28 4.94 -6.38 -5.07
C LEU A 28 5.65 -5.50 -4.03
N ASP A 29 6.94 -5.71 -3.77
CA ASP A 29 7.61 -5.06 -2.62
C ASP A 29 7.72 -3.53 -2.75
N ALA A 30 7.69 -2.98 -3.96
CA ALA A 30 7.71 -1.54 -4.20
C ALA A 30 6.33 -0.93 -4.54
N ASN A 31 5.33 -1.74 -4.88
CA ASN A 31 4.04 -1.30 -5.44
C ASN A 31 2.84 -1.79 -4.62
N TRP A 32 3.03 -2.12 -3.33
CA TRP A 32 1.99 -2.68 -2.46
C TRP A 32 0.99 -1.63 -1.92
N TRP A 33 1.23 -0.36 -2.23
CA TRP A 33 0.31 0.75 -1.97
C TRP A 33 0.45 1.80 -3.07
N ALA A 34 -0.62 2.54 -3.34
CA ALA A 34 -0.61 3.63 -4.30
C ALA A 34 -1.47 4.80 -3.83
N TYR A 35 -1.22 5.97 -4.40
CA TYR A 35 -2.11 7.13 -4.28
C TYR A 35 -3.18 7.18 -5.39
N LYS A 36 -2.92 6.55 -6.54
CA LYS A 36 -3.78 6.58 -7.71
C LYS A 36 -3.97 5.17 -8.29
N ASP A 37 -5.13 4.96 -8.89
CA ASP A 37 -5.56 3.69 -9.44
C ASP A 37 -4.63 3.17 -10.56
N VAL A 38 -4.38 1.86 -10.49
CA VAL A 38 -3.94 0.92 -11.54
C VAL A 38 -2.53 1.13 -12.15
N VAL A 39 -1.61 0.25 -11.74
CA VAL A 39 -0.59 -0.30 -12.64
C VAL A 39 -1.17 -1.56 -13.28
N GLN A 40 -1.21 -1.58 -14.62
CA GLN A 40 -1.75 -2.61 -15.50
C GLN A 40 -1.91 -4.01 -14.87
N GLY A 41 -3.17 -4.43 -14.64
CA GLY A 41 -3.52 -5.82 -14.34
C GLY A 41 -3.44 -6.26 -12.87
N SER A 42 -3.02 -5.40 -11.94
CA SER A 42 -3.01 -5.71 -10.50
C SER A 42 -3.75 -4.64 -9.70
N PHE A 43 -4.65 -5.05 -8.80
CA PHE A 43 -5.30 -4.14 -7.85
C PHE A 43 -4.26 -3.66 -6.82
N VAL A 44 -3.99 -2.34 -6.80
CA VAL A 44 -3.14 -1.70 -5.79
C VAL A 44 -4.02 -0.84 -4.91
N PRO A 45 -4.00 -1.02 -3.57
CA PRO A 45 -4.88 -0.30 -2.67
C PRO A 45 -4.54 1.20 -2.63
N VAL A 46 -5.57 1.99 -2.86
CA VAL A 46 -5.54 3.45 -2.74
C VAL A 46 -5.70 3.88 -1.27
N PRO A 47 -5.47 5.16 -0.91
CA PRO A 47 -5.44 5.59 0.49
C PRO A 47 -6.64 5.17 1.34
N SER A 48 -7.85 5.20 0.76
CA SER A 48 -9.09 4.77 1.43
C SER A 48 -9.09 3.29 1.86
N PHE A 49 -8.20 2.45 1.31
CA PHE A 49 -8.13 1.01 1.57
C PHE A 49 -6.87 0.59 2.32
N TRP A 50 -5.89 1.47 2.56
CA TRP A 50 -4.61 1.08 3.20
C TRP A 50 -4.81 0.37 4.54
N GLY A 51 -5.76 0.83 5.35
CA GLY A 51 -6.05 0.19 6.64
C GLY A 51 -6.86 -1.12 6.56
N LEU A 52 -7.38 -1.48 5.39
CA LEU A 52 -8.21 -2.67 5.17
C LEU A 52 -7.42 -3.82 4.53
N VAL A 53 -6.32 -3.51 3.85
CA VAL A 53 -5.53 -4.51 3.10
C VAL A 53 -4.43 -5.18 3.90
N HIS A 54 -3.98 -4.56 5.00
CA HIS A 54 -2.87 -5.07 5.80
C HIS A 54 -3.07 -4.79 7.29
N SER A 55 -2.91 -5.80 8.13
CA SER A 55 -3.19 -5.70 9.57
C SER A 55 -2.32 -4.68 10.30
N ALA A 56 -1.05 -4.54 9.90
CA ALA A 56 -0.14 -3.54 10.46
C ALA A 56 -0.53 -2.09 10.14
N TRP A 57 -1.49 -1.88 9.23
CA TRP A 57 -1.88 -0.57 8.69
C TRP A 57 -3.26 -0.11 9.14
N ASN A 58 -3.91 -0.85 10.04
CA ASN A 58 -5.26 -0.57 10.51
C ASN A 58 -5.45 0.90 10.97
N LEU A 59 -4.43 1.54 11.53
CA LEU A 59 -4.49 2.96 11.93
C LEU A 59 -4.85 3.92 10.80
N CYS A 60 -4.60 3.59 9.53
CA CYS A 60 -5.05 4.39 8.39
C CYS A 60 -6.58 4.44 8.27
N ALA A 61 -7.29 3.41 8.77
CA ALA A 61 -8.76 3.34 8.76
C ALA A 61 -9.38 3.76 10.09
N ILE A 62 -8.82 3.32 11.22
CA ILE A 62 -9.41 3.54 12.56
C ILE A 62 -8.78 4.69 13.36
N GLY A 63 -7.67 5.25 12.87
CA GLY A 63 -6.96 6.33 13.54
C GLY A 63 -7.77 7.62 13.59
N LYS A 64 -7.99 8.16 14.78
CA LYS A 64 -8.73 9.44 14.98
C LYS A 64 -7.84 10.69 14.91
N ARG A 65 -6.53 10.50 14.71
CA ARG A 65 -5.50 11.56 14.68
C ARG A 65 -4.56 11.31 13.50
N GLN A 66 -5.12 11.23 12.31
CA GLN A 66 -4.37 11.04 11.07
C GLN A 66 -3.98 12.40 10.46
N SER A 67 -3.03 12.38 9.54
CA SER A 67 -2.63 13.54 8.74
C SER A 67 -2.82 13.23 7.25
N PRO A 68 -3.02 14.23 6.38
CA PRO A 68 -3.10 15.67 6.70
C PRO A 68 -4.42 16.05 7.40
N ILE A 69 -4.43 17.22 8.05
CA ILE A 69 -5.64 17.89 8.53
C ILE A 69 -5.75 19.26 7.85
N ASP A 70 -6.95 19.80 7.80
CA ASP A 70 -7.15 21.21 7.44
C ASP A 70 -6.72 22.12 8.60
N ILE A 71 -6.03 23.22 8.30
CA ILE A 71 -5.53 24.18 9.29
C ILE A 71 -6.35 25.46 9.19
N GLU A 72 -7.45 25.48 9.94
CA GLU A 72 -8.33 26.65 10.03
C GLU A 72 -7.77 27.67 11.03
N THR A 73 -7.18 28.76 10.54
CA THR A 73 -6.50 29.75 11.38
C THR A 73 -7.44 30.48 12.35
N SER A 74 -8.74 30.53 12.06
CA SER A 74 -9.80 31.05 12.94
C SER A 74 -9.95 30.24 14.24
N HIS A 75 -9.65 28.94 14.19
CA HIS A 75 -9.78 28.00 15.31
C HIS A 75 -8.43 27.64 15.96
N MET A 76 -7.34 28.26 15.50
CA MET A 76 -6.00 28.02 16.04
C MET A 76 -5.84 28.70 17.40
N ILE A 77 -5.34 27.94 18.38
CA ILE A 77 -5.01 28.48 19.70
C ILE A 77 -3.57 29.01 19.65
N PHE A 78 -3.39 30.29 20.01
CA PHE A 78 -2.06 30.85 20.23
C PHE A 78 -1.56 30.48 21.63
N ASP A 79 -0.40 29.83 21.69
CA ASP A 79 0.30 29.52 22.94
C ASP A 79 1.61 30.32 23.03
N PRO A 80 1.72 31.33 23.91
CA PRO A 80 2.93 32.14 24.06
C PRO A 80 4.10 31.40 24.69
N TYR A 81 3.89 30.21 25.26
CA TYR A 81 4.93 29.42 25.94
C TYR A 81 5.52 28.30 25.05
N LEU A 82 5.11 28.22 23.79
CA LEU A 82 5.71 27.29 22.84
C LEU A 82 7.20 27.56 22.69
N THR A 83 8.00 26.51 22.86
CA THR A 83 9.46 26.61 22.69
C THR A 83 9.77 26.96 21.22
N PRO A 84 10.55 28.02 20.94
CA PRO A 84 10.96 28.34 19.59
C PRO A 84 11.63 27.15 18.92
N LEU A 85 11.28 26.89 17.66
CA LEU A 85 11.84 25.77 16.91
C LEU A 85 13.36 25.98 16.71
N ARG A 86 14.16 25.13 17.34
CA ARG A 86 15.62 25.13 17.17
C ARG A 86 16.00 24.15 16.07
N LEU A 87 16.40 24.69 14.92
CA LEU A 87 16.88 23.90 13.79
C LEU A 87 18.41 23.77 13.84
N ASN A 88 18.91 22.54 13.87
CA ASN A 88 20.32 22.25 13.61
C ASN A 88 20.43 21.48 12.30
N THR A 89 20.92 22.16 11.26
CA THR A 89 21.05 21.58 9.92
C THR A 89 22.47 21.06 9.63
N GLY A 90 23.35 21.01 10.64
CA GLY A 90 24.73 20.55 10.47
C GLY A 90 25.52 21.35 9.43
N GLY A 91 25.19 22.64 9.22
CA GLY A 91 25.82 23.50 8.22
C GLY A 91 25.18 23.47 6.83
N ARG A 92 24.15 22.65 6.58
CA ARG A 92 23.34 22.77 5.35
C ARG A 92 22.47 24.02 5.43
N LYS A 93 22.71 24.98 4.54
CA LYS A 93 21.76 26.06 4.30
C LYS A 93 20.49 25.45 3.73
N VAL A 94 19.38 25.54 4.46
CA VAL A 94 18.06 25.25 3.91
C VAL A 94 17.60 26.53 3.23
N PRO A 95 17.50 26.58 1.89
CA PRO A 95 16.91 27.73 1.23
C PRO A 95 15.43 27.80 1.63
N LEU A 96 15.09 28.79 2.44
CA LEU A 96 13.70 29.19 2.63
C LEU A 96 13.30 29.91 1.33
N ARG A 97 12.35 29.32 0.59
CA ARG A 97 11.69 29.98 -0.55
C ARG A 97 10.53 30.81 -0.04
#